data_AF-A0A9P5IV55-F1
#
_entry.id   AF-A0A9P5IV55-F1
#
_cell.length_a   1.000
_cell.length_b   1.000
_cell.length_c   1.000
_cell.angle_alpha   90.00
_cell.angle_beta   90.00
_cell.angle_gamma   90.00
#
_symmetry.space_group_name_H-M   'P 1'
#
loop_
_entity.id
_entity.type
_entity.pdbx_description
1 polymer ?
#
loop_
_entity_poly.entity_id
_entity_poly.type
_entity_poly.pdbx_seq_one_letter_code
_entity_poly.pdbx_strand_id
1 'polypeptide(L)'
;MLFPQEQNESRDGNIKSKQSFPSPISNTPSIKIENRQLKRKRSQNEATSPSIIPFEKRLRSSISQPHTEDTACENTVFDICEKKIDPLEYWTKELRWPNEYFEPEKNMNHLLAKKKSSSSLRSKQSEAGYTPPTSITNTDQKPREVKSAPYTRPSYTTGLATKGSFMNKSDLSITDASKDLCRILLETEQKIPEDSLFRDEIFEKSCRKIQDRNEARVVQDIARLIVPSAETLATYGATHLESLIESVNEGWNSSIPFYGPRPQPDYSVGFRRSAFTDDQLEKLAPFVGEITDTFASYFIATWQIYLPFLTSEVKCGAAALDTADRQNAHSMTIAVRGTVELFRLVKREKELHREILGFSISHDHRTVRIYGHYPVIDEGKTTFFRHPIHTFDFTALDGKEKWTAYKFTKNIYDIWMPIHLKRICSVIDDIPSDLNFEVSQQSEPGESGLSQGLGSPNSLEQTSYDTMSFKEADDQSSRITSDTLPSLELEEGVPENPKKRGRQ
;
A
#
# COMPACT_ATOMS: atom_id res chain seq x y z
N MET A 1 28.66 -58.95 35.83
CA MET A 1 27.28 -59.43 36.08
C MET A 1 26.36 -58.42 35.43
N LEU A 2 25.32 -58.74 34.66
CA LEU A 2 24.86 -59.97 34.00
C LEU A 2 23.61 -59.49 33.21
N PHE A 3 23.50 -59.81 31.93
CA PHE A 3 22.26 -59.57 31.17
C PHE A 3 21.14 -60.52 31.67
N PRO A 4 19.86 -60.28 31.29
CA PRO A 4 19.34 -61.04 30.14
C PRO A 4 19.06 -60.22 28.87
N GLN A 5 18.85 -60.95 27.78
CA GLN A 5 18.63 -60.49 26.41
C GLN A 5 17.75 -61.52 25.70
N GLU A 6 16.71 -61.10 24.98
CA GLU A 6 16.00 -61.81 23.89
C GLU A 6 15.09 -60.75 23.19
N GLN A 7 14.94 -60.62 21.87
CA GLN A 7 14.70 -61.56 20.74
C GLN A 7 13.26 -62.15 20.76
N ASN A 8 12.51 -62.30 19.64
CA ASN A 8 12.79 -62.01 18.22
C ASN A 8 11.48 -61.95 17.35
N GLU A 9 11.64 -61.76 16.03
CA GLU A 9 10.74 -62.21 14.91
C GLU A 9 9.30 -61.62 14.74
N SER A 10 8.96 -60.91 13.67
CA SER A 10 8.88 -61.29 12.23
C SER A 10 7.66 -62.16 11.81
N ARG A 11 6.70 -61.55 11.10
CA ARG A 11 5.82 -62.05 10.01
C ARG A 11 5.04 -60.84 9.48
N ASP A 12 4.97 -60.47 8.21
CA ASP A 12 4.91 -61.19 6.91
C ASP A 12 3.56 -61.87 6.62
N GLY A 13 2.98 -61.55 5.46
CA GLY A 13 1.61 -61.88 5.06
C GLY A 13 1.20 -61.15 3.77
N ASN A 14 1.01 -61.90 2.68
CA ASN A 14 0.91 -61.36 1.31
C ASN A 14 0.06 -62.26 0.38
N ILE A 15 -0.96 -61.69 -0.28
CA ILE A 15 -1.80 -62.27 -1.36
C ILE A 15 -2.42 -61.07 -2.13
N LYS A 16 -2.22 -60.86 -3.44
CA LYS A 16 -2.71 -61.58 -4.66
C LYS A 16 -4.21 -61.34 -4.95
N SER A 17 -4.70 -61.13 -6.20
CA SER A 17 -4.06 -61.02 -7.53
C SER A 17 -5.07 -60.61 -8.65
N LYS A 18 -4.57 -60.18 -9.84
CA LYS A 18 -5.23 -59.89 -11.16
C LYS A 18 -6.09 -58.60 -11.22
N GLN A 19 -6.09 -57.73 -12.25
CA GLN A 19 -5.81 -57.76 -13.72
C GLN A 19 -6.96 -58.20 -14.65
N SER A 20 -7.54 -57.24 -15.38
CA SER A 20 -7.65 -57.23 -16.87
C SER A 20 -8.25 -55.92 -17.42
N PHE A 21 -7.62 -55.31 -18.43
CA PHE A 21 -8.29 -54.36 -19.35
C PHE A 21 -8.92 -55.16 -20.51
N PRO A 22 -9.91 -54.59 -21.24
CA PRO A 22 -9.56 -54.08 -22.56
C PRO A 22 -10.27 -52.78 -23.00
N SER A 23 -9.78 -52.24 -24.12
CA SER A 23 -10.35 -51.21 -25.00
C SER A 23 -9.63 -51.35 -26.36
N PRO A 24 -9.99 -50.67 -27.47
CA PRO A 24 -11.16 -49.81 -27.72
C PRO A 24 -11.96 -50.26 -28.98
N ILE A 25 -13.00 -49.52 -29.38
CA ILE A 25 -13.42 -49.42 -30.80
C ILE A 25 -13.69 -47.94 -31.13
N SER A 26 -13.07 -47.46 -32.21
CA SER A 26 -13.34 -46.17 -32.85
C SER A 26 -14.28 -46.34 -34.05
N ASN A 27 -15.11 -45.35 -34.36
CA ASN A 27 -15.49 -45.04 -35.75
C ASN A 27 -16.08 -43.62 -35.87
N THR A 28 -15.73 -42.93 -36.96
CA THR A 28 -16.33 -41.66 -37.40
C THR A 28 -16.99 -41.89 -38.76
N PRO A 29 -18.00 -41.12 -39.16
CA PRO A 29 -17.81 -40.38 -40.42
C PRO A 29 -18.44 -38.97 -40.47
N SER A 30 -17.59 -38.00 -40.81
CA SER A 30 -17.75 -36.98 -41.85
C SER A 30 -19.12 -36.36 -42.21
N ILE A 31 -19.19 -35.03 -42.04
CA ILE A 31 -19.66 -34.02 -43.01
C ILE A 31 -21.15 -34.00 -43.39
N LYS A 32 -21.85 -32.91 -43.01
CA LYS A 32 -22.42 -31.95 -43.99
C LYS A 32 -22.75 -30.58 -43.39
N ILE A 33 -22.73 -29.57 -44.27
CA ILE A 33 -23.04 -28.16 -44.00
C ILE A 33 -24.41 -27.86 -44.59
N GLU A 34 -25.27 -27.09 -43.90
CA GLU A 34 -26.15 -26.16 -44.61
C GLU A 34 -26.49 -24.89 -43.81
N ASN A 35 -26.00 -23.74 -44.29
CA ASN A 35 -26.48 -22.42 -43.87
C ASN A 35 -27.74 -22.07 -44.67
N ARG A 36 -28.88 -21.82 -44.02
CA ARG A 36 -30.09 -21.35 -44.72
C ARG A 36 -30.35 -19.85 -44.55
N GLN A 37 -29.89 -19.08 -45.53
CA GLN A 37 -30.13 -17.65 -45.64
C GLN A 37 -31.56 -17.32 -46.12
N LEU A 38 -32.13 -16.26 -45.56
CA LEU A 38 -32.90 -15.25 -46.30
C LEU A 38 -32.06 -13.96 -46.20
N LYS A 39 -31.44 -13.36 -47.24
CA LYS A 39 -31.90 -12.98 -48.60
C LYS A 39 -33.17 -12.13 -48.53
N ARG A 40 -33.22 -10.87 -49.01
CA ARG A 40 -32.53 -10.18 -50.14
C ARG A 40 -31.75 -8.93 -49.66
N LYS A 41 -30.57 -8.55 -50.20
CA LYS A 41 -30.19 -8.03 -51.55
C LYS A 41 -30.68 -6.59 -51.84
N ARG A 42 -29.93 -5.66 -52.47
CA ARG A 42 -28.49 -5.61 -52.90
C ARG A 42 -28.12 -4.23 -53.53
N SER A 43 -26.91 -3.71 -53.28
CA SER A 43 -26.12 -2.75 -54.12
C SER A 43 -26.72 -1.34 -54.39
N GLN A 44 -26.00 -0.31 -54.87
CA GLN A 44 -24.66 -0.19 -55.50
C GLN A 44 -23.83 0.94 -54.81
N ASN A 45 -22.54 0.74 -54.43
CA ASN A 45 -21.25 0.84 -55.17
C ASN A 45 -20.51 2.17 -54.86
N GLU A 46 -19.17 2.16 -54.96
CA GLU A 46 -18.30 3.29 -54.55
C GLU A 46 -18.12 4.39 -55.60
N ALA A 47 -17.83 5.61 -55.13
CA ALA A 47 -16.89 6.55 -55.76
C ALA A 47 -16.34 7.60 -54.77
N THR A 48 -15.01 7.67 -54.68
CA THR A 48 -14.12 8.85 -54.53
C THR A 48 -14.57 10.11 -53.75
N SER A 49 -13.76 10.52 -52.76
CA SER A 49 -13.85 11.81 -52.04
C SER A 49 -13.57 13.03 -52.91
N PRO A 50 -14.11 14.22 -52.58
CA PRO A 50 -13.19 15.34 -52.28
C PRO A 50 -13.68 16.43 -51.28
N SER A 51 -12.68 17.06 -50.63
CA SER A 51 -12.58 18.48 -50.20
C SER A 51 -13.42 19.07 -49.05
N ILE A 52 -12.87 20.18 -48.52
CA ILE A 52 -13.25 21.00 -47.37
C ILE A 52 -13.68 22.41 -47.86
N ILE A 53 -14.76 22.99 -47.32
CA ILE A 53 -14.87 24.42 -46.94
C ILE A 53 -15.94 24.58 -45.82
N PRO A 54 -16.10 25.74 -45.13
CA PRO A 54 -16.41 25.76 -43.68
C PRO A 54 -17.82 26.26 -43.30
N PHE A 55 -18.12 26.25 -41.98
CA PHE A 55 -19.28 26.90 -41.36
C PHE A 55 -18.88 28.13 -40.53
N GLU A 56 -19.55 29.25 -40.73
CA GLU A 56 -19.31 30.52 -40.03
C GLU A 56 -20.06 30.64 -38.69
N LYS A 57 -19.53 31.46 -37.78
CA LYS A 57 -20.17 31.80 -36.49
C LYS A 57 -21.13 32.99 -36.66
N ARG A 58 -22.35 32.87 -36.14
CA ARG A 58 -23.37 33.93 -36.19
C ARG A 58 -23.33 34.82 -34.95
N LEU A 59 -23.03 36.11 -35.13
CA LEU A 59 -23.19 37.14 -34.09
C LEU A 59 -24.67 37.37 -33.71
N ARG A 60 -24.90 37.96 -32.54
CA ARG A 60 -26.16 38.65 -32.18
C ARG A 60 -25.83 39.99 -31.51
N SER A 61 -26.60 41.03 -31.86
CA SER A 61 -26.31 42.44 -31.53
C SER A 61 -26.77 42.85 -30.12
N SER A 62 -26.19 43.94 -29.64
CA SER A 62 -26.51 44.69 -28.43
C SER A 62 -27.80 45.54 -28.53
N ILE A 63 -28.29 45.98 -27.37
CA ILE A 63 -29.22 47.11 -27.14
C ILE A 63 -28.60 47.96 -26.00
N SER A 64 -28.88 49.27 -25.96
CA SER A 64 -28.08 50.25 -25.20
C SER A 64 -28.87 51.40 -24.55
N GLN A 65 -28.26 52.01 -23.52
CA GLN A 65 -28.53 53.37 -22.99
C GLN A 65 -29.84 53.57 -22.18
N PRO A 66 -29.99 54.67 -21.38
CA PRO A 66 -29.23 55.94 -21.37
C PRO A 66 -28.42 56.26 -20.09
N HIS A 67 -27.79 57.44 -20.10
CA HIS A 67 -26.92 58.02 -19.06
C HIS A 67 -27.68 58.98 -18.12
N THR A 68 -27.04 59.33 -17.00
CA THR A 68 -27.20 60.63 -16.31
C THR A 68 -25.82 61.08 -15.82
N GLU A 69 -25.55 62.39 -15.83
CA GLU A 69 -24.30 63.02 -15.34
C GLU A 69 -24.63 63.93 -14.15
N ASP A 70 -23.71 64.09 -13.17
CA ASP A 70 -23.19 65.43 -12.81
C ASP A 70 -22.00 65.43 -11.78
N THR A 71 -20.93 66.12 -12.19
CA THR A 71 -20.03 67.04 -11.45
C THR A 71 -19.57 66.80 -9.98
N ALA A 72 -18.31 66.31 -9.88
CA ALA A 72 -17.14 66.81 -9.12
C ALA A 72 -17.18 67.33 -7.65
N CYS A 73 -16.23 66.82 -6.84
CA CYS A 73 -15.35 67.63 -5.98
C CYS A 73 -14.03 66.85 -5.67
N GLU A 74 -12.96 67.55 -5.31
CA GLU A 74 -11.64 66.96 -4.97
C GLU A 74 -11.57 66.49 -3.50
N ASN A 75 -10.70 65.51 -3.21
CA ASN A 75 -9.78 65.56 -2.06
C ASN A 75 -8.72 64.44 -2.13
N THR A 76 -7.54 64.69 -1.54
CA THR A 76 -6.35 63.81 -1.67
C THR A 76 -6.02 63.12 -0.34
N VAL A 77 -5.94 61.79 -0.33
CA VAL A 77 -5.24 61.01 0.71
C VAL A 77 -4.50 59.85 0.03
N PHE A 78 -3.22 59.67 0.36
CA PHE A 78 -2.47 58.46 0.03
C PHE A 78 -2.75 57.38 1.07
N ASP A 79 -3.01 56.15 0.64
CA ASP A 79 -2.56 54.97 1.38
C ASP A 79 -2.14 53.85 0.41
N ILE A 80 -1.11 53.10 0.77
CA ILE A 80 -0.47 52.11 -0.11
C ILE A 80 -1.12 50.75 0.10
N CYS A 81 -2.34 50.62 -0.43
CA CYS A 81 -2.98 49.32 -0.57
C CYS A 81 -2.25 48.53 -1.68
N GLU A 82 -1.59 47.43 -1.31
CA GLU A 82 -1.05 46.48 -2.28
C GLU A 82 -2.18 46.01 -3.20
N LYS A 83 -2.08 46.40 -4.48
CA LYS A 83 -3.12 46.10 -5.47
C LYS A 83 -3.11 44.61 -5.79
N LYS A 84 -3.87 43.86 -5.01
CA LYS A 84 -4.21 42.45 -5.23
C LYS A 84 -4.72 42.30 -6.67
N ILE A 85 -3.82 41.84 -7.54
CA ILE A 85 -4.04 41.75 -8.98
C ILE A 85 -5.19 40.78 -9.22
N ASP A 86 -6.23 41.20 -9.96
CA ASP A 86 -7.24 40.26 -10.47
C ASP A 86 -6.53 39.34 -11.49
N PRO A 87 -6.43 38.02 -11.24
CA PRO A 87 -5.72 37.11 -12.12
C PRO A 87 -6.34 37.02 -13.52
N LEU A 88 -7.65 37.26 -13.64
CA LEU A 88 -8.35 37.30 -14.93
C LEU A 88 -8.07 38.61 -15.68
N GLU A 89 -7.97 39.73 -14.98
CA GLU A 89 -7.61 41.02 -15.57
C GLU A 89 -6.13 41.04 -16.01
N TYR A 90 -5.24 40.39 -15.26
CA TYR A 90 -3.84 40.18 -15.68
C TYR A 90 -3.78 39.26 -16.91
N TRP A 91 -4.43 38.09 -16.87
CA TRP A 91 -4.40 37.15 -17.98
C TRP A 91 -4.97 37.73 -19.27
N THR A 92 -6.04 38.53 -19.20
CA THR A 92 -6.63 39.18 -20.38
C THR A 92 -5.79 40.32 -20.97
N LYS A 93 -4.89 40.94 -20.19
CA LYS A 93 -3.92 41.94 -20.67
C LYS A 93 -2.61 41.33 -21.18
N GLU A 94 -2.07 40.38 -20.43
CA GLU A 94 -0.71 39.86 -20.58
C GLU A 94 -0.62 38.48 -21.28
N LEU A 95 -1.77 37.84 -21.53
CA LEU A 95 -1.95 36.50 -22.14
C LEU A 95 -1.18 35.36 -21.45
N ARG A 96 -0.77 35.59 -20.20
CA ARG A 96 -0.12 34.66 -19.27
C ARG A 96 -0.67 34.91 -17.86
N TRP A 97 -0.60 33.91 -16.99
CA TRP A 97 -0.93 34.11 -15.57
C TRP A 97 0.16 34.93 -14.87
N PRO A 98 -0.14 35.60 -13.74
CA PRO A 98 0.89 36.26 -12.93
C PRO A 98 1.96 35.25 -12.47
N ASN A 99 3.22 35.71 -12.39
CA ASN A 99 4.35 34.83 -12.09
C ASN A 99 4.24 34.25 -10.67
N GLU A 100 3.56 34.93 -9.74
CA GLU A 100 3.29 34.43 -8.38
C GLU A 100 2.60 33.05 -8.37
N TYR A 101 1.80 32.71 -9.40
CA TYR A 101 1.15 31.40 -9.54
C TYR A 101 2.08 30.28 -10.06
N PHE A 102 3.30 30.63 -10.46
CA PHE A 102 4.32 29.70 -10.97
C PHE A 102 5.63 29.72 -10.16
N GLU A 103 5.77 30.63 -9.18
CA GLU A 103 6.83 30.49 -8.20
C GLU A 103 6.62 29.20 -7.38
N PRO A 104 7.66 28.37 -7.17
CA PRO A 104 7.58 27.29 -6.20
C PRO A 104 7.28 27.87 -4.82
N GLU A 105 6.28 27.34 -4.12
CA GLU A 105 5.91 27.77 -2.76
C GLU A 105 7.15 27.70 -1.85
N LYS A 106 7.75 28.85 -1.56
CA LYS A 106 8.84 28.99 -0.56
C LYS A 106 8.34 28.75 0.87
N ASN A 107 7.02 28.72 1.06
CA ASN A 107 6.37 28.40 2.31
C ASN A 107 6.10 26.88 2.41
N MET A 108 6.44 26.27 3.56
CA MET A 108 6.38 24.81 3.75
C MET A 108 4.97 24.28 4.05
N ASN A 109 3.94 25.13 3.92
CA ASN A 109 2.51 24.82 4.07
C ASN A 109 2.09 23.50 3.38
N HIS A 110 2.67 23.17 2.22
CA HIS A 110 2.32 21.97 1.46
C HIS A 110 2.63 20.64 2.18
N LEU A 111 3.45 20.67 3.24
CA LEU A 111 3.82 19.53 4.10
C LEU A 111 2.87 19.30 5.29
N LEU A 112 1.98 20.25 5.58
CA LEU A 112 1.02 20.15 6.68
C LEU A 112 0.07 18.95 6.52
N ALA A 113 -0.45 18.47 7.65
CA ALA A 113 -1.41 17.38 7.70
C ALA A 113 -2.69 17.70 6.93
N LYS A 114 -3.04 16.90 5.93
CA LYS A 114 -4.20 17.15 5.05
C LYS A 114 -5.41 16.35 5.53
N LYS A 115 -6.43 17.04 6.04
CA LYS A 115 -7.67 16.41 6.51
C LYS A 115 -8.29 15.59 5.36
N LYS A 116 -8.50 14.29 5.60
CA LYS A 116 -9.15 13.39 4.64
C LYS A 116 -10.59 13.88 4.44
N SER A 117 -10.94 14.30 3.23
CA SER A 117 -12.29 14.75 2.91
C SER A 117 -13.28 13.61 3.14
N SER A 118 -14.21 13.79 4.09
CA SER A 118 -15.41 12.96 4.16
C SER A 118 -16.17 13.10 2.84
N SER A 119 -16.56 11.99 2.23
CA SER A 119 -17.11 11.98 0.87
C SER A 119 -18.52 12.54 0.83
N SER A 120 -18.66 13.87 0.72
CA SER A 120 -19.94 14.52 0.46
C SER A 120 -20.47 14.12 -0.93
N LEU A 121 -21.76 13.81 -1.00
CA LEU A 121 -22.38 13.16 -2.16
C LEU A 121 -22.68 14.14 -3.30
N ARG A 122 -21.68 14.87 -3.83
CA ARG A 122 -21.87 15.78 -4.99
C ARG A 122 -20.59 16.13 -5.78
N SER A 123 -20.19 15.24 -6.69
CA SER A 123 -20.01 15.63 -8.10
C SER A 123 -19.99 14.40 -9.01
N LYS A 124 -20.93 14.33 -9.95
CA LYS A 124 -20.83 13.47 -11.15
C LYS A 124 -20.42 14.35 -12.32
N GLN A 125 -19.12 14.47 -12.56
CA GLN A 125 -18.61 14.92 -13.86
C GLN A 125 -17.51 13.98 -14.34
N SER A 126 -17.41 13.82 -15.64
CA SER A 126 -16.90 12.59 -16.26
C SER A 126 -15.49 12.71 -16.81
N GLU A 127 -14.59 11.83 -16.34
CA GLU A 127 -13.50 11.29 -17.15
C GLU A 127 -13.63 9.77 -17.27
N ALA A 128 -13.34 9.23 -18.45
CA ALA A 128 -13.58 7.83 -18.78
C ALA A 128 -12.35 6.95 -18.43
N GLY A 129 -12.23 6.58 -17.15
CA GLY A 129 -11.20 5.64 -16.66
C GLY A 129 -11.82 4.47 -15.90
N TYR A 130 -11.63 3.23 -16.40
CA TYR A 130 -12.24 1.99 -15.88
C TYR A 130 -11.97 1.74 -14.38
N THR A 131 -12.88 2.19 -13.52
CA THR A 131 -12.84 1.93 -12.07
C THR A 131 -14.27 1.73 -11.54
N PRO A 132 -14.61 0.61 -10.87
CA PRO A 132 -15.88 0.49 -10.16
C PRO A 132 -15.95 1.48 -8.99
N PRO A 133 -17.11 2.05 -8.66
CA PRO A 133 -17.23 3.00 -7.55
C PRO A 133 -16.98 2.29 -6.22
N THR A 134 -15.99 2.77 -5.45
CA THR A 134 -15.73 2.29 -4.10
C THR A 134 -16.75 2.86 -3.12
N SER A 135 -17.80 2.08 -2.83
CA SER A 135 -18.53 2.17 -1.57
C SER A 135 -17.61 1.80 -0.39
N ILE A 136 -18.05 2.13 0.82
CA ILE A 136 -17.26 2.03 2.06
C ILE A 136 -17.13 0.56 2.49
N THR A 137 -16.28 -0.19 1.81
CA THR A 137 -15.84 -1.55 2.18
C THR A 137 -14.41 -1.48 2.68
N ASN A 138 -14.06 -2.17 3.77
CA ASN A 138 -12.71 -2.21 4.32
C ASN A 138 -11.70 -2.60 3.23
N THR A 139 -10.98 -1.61 2.70
CA THR A 139 -10.18 -1.78 1.48
C THR A 139 -9.05 -2.79 1.66
N ASP A 140 -8.61 -2.95 2.91
CA ASP A 140 -7.57 -3.87 3.34
C ASP A 140 -7.99 -5.36 3.35
N GLN A 141 -9.29 -5.65 3.27
CA GLN A 141 -9.82 -7.02 3.13
C GLN A 141 -9.88 -7.50 1.67
N LYS A 142 -9.46 -6.69 0.69
CA LYS A 142 -9.38 -7.13 -0.72
C LYS A 142 -8.34 -8.25 -0.91
N PRO A 143 -8.57 -9.22 -1.82
CA PRO A 143 -7.57 -10.22 -2.19
C PRO A 143 -6.26 -9.58 -2.66
N ARG A 144 -5.13 -10.28 -2.41
CA ARG A 144 -3.78 -9.73 -2.64
C ARG A 144 -3.47 -9.54 -4.12
N GLU A 145 -4.06 -10.37 -4.96
CA GLU A 145 -4.01 -10.31 -6.42
C GLU A 145 -4.66 -9.01 -6.92
N VAL A 146 -5.78 -8.60 -6.31
CA VAL A 146 -6.49 -7.36 -6.63
C VAL A 146 -5.70 -6.13 -6.18
N LYS A 147 -5.01 -6.19 -5.04
CA LYS A 147 -4.08 -5.15 -4.57
C LYS A 147 -2.84 -5.03 -5.47
N SER A 148 -2.30 -6.17 -5.91
CA SER A 148 -1.11 -6.26 -6.76
C SER A 148 -1.36 -5.87 -8.21
N ALA A 149 -2.61 -5.96 -8.69
CA ALA A 149 -2.98 -5.77 -10.10
C ALA A 149 -2.40 -4.51 -10.78
N PRO A 150 -2.38 -3.31 -10.16
CA PRO A 150 -1.78 -2.12 -10.79
C PRO A 150 -0.26 -2.25 -11.00
N TYR A 151 0.43 -2.93 -10.08
CA TYR A 151 1.88 -3.12 -10.08
C TYR A 151 2.35 -4.21 -11.06
N THR A 152 1.44 -5.07 -11.55
CA THR A 152 1.79 -6.12 -12.53
C THR A 152 2.28 -5.55 -13.87
N ARG A 153 1.84 -4.34 -14.23
CA ARG A 153 2.15 -3.71 -15.52
C ARG A 153 3.56 -3.11 -15.52
N PRO A 154 4.44 -3.45 -16.50
CA PRO A 154 5.77 -2.83 -16.61
C PRO A 154 5.72 -1.29 -16.73
N SER A 155 4.66 -0.74 -17.30
CA SER A 155 4.43 0.72 -17.40
C SER A 155 4.29 1.41 -16.03
N TYR A 156 4.04 0.67 -14.95
CA TYR A 156 4.04 1.23 -13.60
C TYR A 156 5.44 1.76 -13.20
N THR A 157 6.50 1.06 -13.60
CA THR A 157 7.89 1.53 -13.41
C THR A 157 8.15 2.83 -14.19
N THR A 158 7.57 3.00 -15.39
CA THR A 158 7.62 4.26 -16.14
C THR A 158 6.87 5.38 -15.43
N GLY A 159 5.71 5.08 -14.83
CA GLY A 159 4.90 6.04 -14.08
C GLY A 159 5.53 6.51 -12.76
N LEU A 160 6.29 5.65 -12.09
CA LEU A 160 7.19 6.07 -11.00
C LEU A 160 8.31 6.99 -11.52
N ALA A 161 8.94 6.64 -12.65
CA ALA A 161 10.05 7.39 -13.22
C ALA A 161 9.65 8.82 -13.66
N THR A 162 8.47 9.01 -14.25
CA THR A 162 7.96 10.35 -14.59
C THR A 162 7.62 11.21 -13.37
N LYS A 163 7.49 10.61 -12.18
CA LYS A 163 7.39 11.30 -10.89
C LYS A 163 8.74 11.44 -10.17
N GLY A 164 9.83 10.91 -10.72
CA GLY A 164 11.18 10.99 -10.15
C GLY A 164 11.59 9.83 -9.24
N SER A 165 10.89 8.69 -9.30
CA SER A 165 11.23 7.45 -8.58
C SER A 165 11.70 6.36 -9.55
N PHE A 166 12.91 5.87 -9.36
CA PHE A 166 13.57 4.98 -10.30
C PHE A 166 13.97 3.66 -9.66
N MET A 167 13.72 2.55 -10.37
CA MET A 167 13.97 1.19 -9.88
C MET A 167 15.38 0.66 -10.18
N ASN A 168 16.33 1.55 -10.47
CA ASN A 168 17.75 1.26 -10.70
C ASN A 168 18.63 2.03 -9.69
N LYS A 169 19.95 1.85 -9.79
CA LYS A 169 20.93 2.75 -9.17
C LYS A 169 20.99 4.05 -10.00
N SER A 170 21.19 5.19 -9.34
CA SER A 170 21.62 6.41 -10.02
C SER A 170 23.07 6.27 -10.52
N ASP A 171 23.46 7.08 -11.50
CA ASP A 171 24.84 7.10 -12.03
C ASP A 171 25.86 7.56 -10.97
N LEU A 172 25.42 8.37 -9.99
CA LEU A 172 26.22 8.76 -8.82
C LEU A 172 26.33 7.65 -7.76
N SER A 173 25.46 6.63 -7.82
CA SER A 173 25.31 5.56 -6.82
C SER A 173 25.04 6.08 -5.39
N ILE A 174 25.10 5.19 -4.41
CA ILE A 174 25.13 5.56 -2.97
C ILE A 174 26.52 6.08 -2.57
N THR A 175 26.63 6.69 -1.37
CA THR A 175 27.93 7.02 -0.75
C THR A 175 28.72 5.76 -0.37
N ASP A 176 30.03 5.89 -0.19
CA ASP A 176 30.87 4.76 0.27
C ASP A 176 30.55 4.34 1.71
N ALA A 177 30.19 5.29 2.59
CA ALA A 177 29.68 4.99 3.92
C ALA A 177 28.41 4.11 3.87
N SER A 178 27.47 4.40 2.97
CA SER A 178 26.30 3.54 2.75
C SER A 178 26.65 2.17 2.12
N LYS A 179 27.71 2.05 1.30
CA LYS A 179 28.20 0.74 0.80
C LYS A 179 28.78 -0.11 1.93
N ASP A 180 29.62 0.50 2.77
CA ASP A 180 30.27 -0.16 3.89
C ASP A 180 29.25 -0.57 4.96
N LEU A 181 28.26 0.28 5.23
CA LEU A 181 27.07 -0.07 6.01
C LEU A 181 26.35 -1.29 5.43
N CYS A 182 26.03 -1.33 4.13
CA CYS A 182 25.37 -2.49 3.52
C CYS A 182 26.17 -3.79 3.69
N ARG A 183 27.51 -3.70 3.62
CA ARG A 183 28.40 -4.84 3.86
C ARG A 183 28.36 -5.28 5.33
N ILE A 184 28.50 -4.35 6.27
CA ILE A 184 28.37 -4.62 7.72
C ILE A 184 27.03 -5.27 8.06
N LEU A 185 25.92 -4.78 7.48
CA LEU A 185 24.58 -5.34 7.68
C LEU A 185 24.45 -6.77 7.14
N LEU A 186 25.14 -7.14 6.07
CA LEU A 186 25.15 -8.51 5.52
C LEU A 186 26.09 -9.46 6.30
N GLU A 187 27.27 -8.97 6.71
CA GLU A 187 28.36 -9.77 7.26
C GLU A 187 28.30 -9.94 8.79
N THR A 188 27.59 -9.07 9.52
CA THR A 188 27.53 -9.14 10.99
C THR A 188 26.71 -10.34 11.45
N GLU A 189 27.31 -11.18 12.29
CA GLU A 189 26.70 -12.38 12.84
C GLU A 189 25.64 -12.09 13.91
N GLN A 190 24.61 -12.95 13.95
CA GLN A 190 23.35 -12.67 14.65
C GLN A 190 22.71 -13.95 15.20
N LYS A 191 22.09 -13.87 16.40
CA LYS A 191 21.43 -15.04 16.99
C LYS A 191 20.18 -15.43 16.20
N ILE A 192 20.23 -16.63 15.61
CA ILE A 192 19.14 -17.29 14.88
C ILE A 192 18.19 -18.06 15.83
N PRO A 193 16.93 -18.35 15.43
CA PRO A 193 16.00 -19.17 16.21
C PRO A 193 16.31 -20.67 16.13
N GLU A 194 16.59 -21.26 17.29
CA GLU A 194 16.94 -22.68 17.46
C GLU A 194 15.77 -23.62 17.09
N ASP A 195 14.55 -23.33 17.56
CA ASP A 195 13.35 -24.06 17.15
C ASP A 195 12.69 -23.40 15.92
N SER A 196 13.10 -23.81 14.73
CA SER A 196 12.63 -23.24 13.47
C SER A 196 12.54 -24.24 12.33
N LEU A 197 11.83 -23.87 11.26
CA LEU A 197 11.77 -24.64 10.00
C LEU A 197 13.07 -24.57 9.18
N PHE A 198 14.02 -23.70 9.56
CA PHE A 198 15.31 -23.49 8.88
C PHE A 198 16.48 -24.27 9.51
N ARG A 199 16.25 -25.00 10.61
CA ARG A 199 17.17 -26.02 11.14
C ARG A 199 17.66 -27.00 10.07
N ASP A 200 18.93 -27.36 10.14
CA ASP A 200 19.65 -28.14 9.13
C ASP A 200 18.99 -29.49 8.83
N GLU A 201 18.51 -30.21 9.86
CA GLU A 201 17.96 -31.56 9.75
C GLU A 201 16.59 -31.60 9.07
N ILE A 202 15.89 -30.46 9.00
CA ILE A 202 14.53 -30.36 8.46
C ILE A 202 14.37 -29.33 7.34
N PHE A 203 15.36 -28.48 7.07
CA PHE A 203 15.27 -27.39 6.09
C PHE A 203 14.83 -27.87 4.70
N GLU A 204 15.48 -28.89 4.13
CA GLU A 204 15.12 -29.45 2.82
C GLU A 204 13.69 -30.05 2.81
N LYS A 205 13.24 -30.57 3.96
CA LYS A 205 11.86 -31.06 4.16
C LYS A 205 10.85 -29.92 4.31
N SER A 206 11.24 -28.78 4.87
CA SER A 206 10.46 -27.54 4.91
C SER A 206 10.31 -26.94 3.50
N CYS A 207 11.41 -26.78 2.76
CA CYS A 207 11.41 -26.26 1.38
C CYS A 207 10.48 -27.06 0.46
N ARG A 208 10.57 -28.39 0.48
CA ARG A 208 9.66 -29.25 -0.31
C ARG A 208 8.18 -29.19 0.10
N LYS A 209 7.84 -28.69 1.29
CA LYS A 209 6.44 -28.46 1.72
C LYS A 209 5.88 -27.14 1.22
N ILE A 210 6.69 -26.09 1.17
CA ILE A 210 6.31 -24.73 0.74
C ILE A 210 6.46 -24.52 -0.78
N GLN A 211 7.21 -25.38 -1.47
CA GLN A 211 7.26 -25.43 -2.92
C GLN A 211 5.82 -25.58 -3.49
N ASP A 212 5.54 -24.83 -4.56
CA ASP A 212 4.26 -24.79 -5.26
C ASP A 212 3.03 -24.46 -4.36
N ARG A 213 3.25 -23.80 -3.22
CA ARG A 213 2.18 -23.27 -2.36
C ARG A 213 1.82 -21.83 -2.70
N ASN A 214 0.66 -21.39 -2.21
CA ASN A 214 0.18 -20.03 -2.37
C ASN A 214 0.91 -19.04 -1.42
N GLU A 215 0.77 -17.76 -1.73
CA GLU A 215 1.48 -16.67 -1.03
C GLU A 215 1.18 -16.66 0.47
N ALA A 216 -0.07 -16.88 0.87
CA ALA A 216 -0.48 -16.98 2.27
C ALA A 216 0.30 -18.06 3.04
N ARG A 217 0.65 -19.20 2.40
CA ARG A 217 1.44 -20.26 3.03
C ARG A 217 2.92 -19.89 3.15
N VAL A 218 3.47 -19.16 2.17
CA VAL A 218 4.85 -18.64 2.24
C VAL A 218 4.97 -17.59 3.35
N VAL A 219 3.97 -16.71 3.48
CA VAL A 219 3.85 -15.76 4.59
C VAL A 219 3.80 -16.48 5.94
N GLN A 220 2.92 -17.48 6.07
CA GLN A 220 2.73 -18.23 7.31
C GLN A 220 3.98 -19.01 7.74
N ASP A 221 4.62 -19.73 6.83
CA ASP A 221 5.67 -20.70 7.20
C ASP A 221 7.06 -20.06 7.30
N ILE A 222 7.41 -19.07 6.45
CA ILE A 222 8.80 -18.60 6.34
C ILE A 222 9.02 -17.09 6.38
N ALA A 223 8.01 -16.23 6.22
CA ALA A 223 8.28 -14.78 6.15
C ALA A 223 8.89 -14.21 7.44
N ARG A 224 8.62 -14.80 8.62
CA ARG A 224 9.30 -14.44 9.90
C ARG A 224 10.69 -15.05 10.07
N LEU A 225 11.06 -16.05 9.26
CA LEU A 225 12.41 -16.61 9.17
C LEU A 225 13.29 -15.91 8.12
N ILE A 226 12.69 -15.05 7.28
CA ILE A 226 13.39 -14.17 6.33
C ILE A 226 13.43 -12.73 6.86
N VAL A 227 12.29 -12.21 7.32
CA VAL A 227 12.11 -10.87 7.88
C VAL A 227 11.47 -10.98 9.26
N PRO A 228 12.28 -11.12 10.35
CA PRO A 228 11.77 -11.23 11.72
C PRO A 228 10.92 -10.03 12.17
N SER A 229 9.93 -10.35 13.01
CA SER A 229 9.06 -9.38 13.69
C SER A 229 9.85 -8.60 14.74
N ALA A 230 9.86 -7.27 14.64
CA ALA A 230 10.48 -6.37 15.61
C ALA A 230 9.73 -6.43 16.95
N GLU A 231 8.41 -6.46 16.93
CA GLU A 231 7.59 -6.52 18.15
C GLU A 231 7.67 -7.87 18.86
N THR A 232 7.83 -8.97 18.11
CA THR A 232 8.11 -10.30 18.69
C THR A 232 9.51 -10.34 19.31
N LEU A 233 10.52 -9.73 18.69
CA LEU A 233 11.86 -9.63 19.26
C LEU A 233 11.87 -8.77 20.53
N ALA A 234 11.16 -7.64 20.56
CA ALA A 234 10.97 -6.82 21.75
C ALA A 234 10.32 -7.63 22.89
N THR A 235 9.26 -8.39 22.56
CA THR A 235 8.56 -9.28 23.50
C THR A 235 9.46 -10.38 24.08
N TYR A 236 10.48 -10.83 23.33
CA TYR A 236 11.53 -11.74 23.82
C TYR A 236 12.72 -11.04 24.50
N GLY A 237 12.59 -9.75 24.84
CA GLY A 237 13.57 -8.99 25.64
C GLY A 237 14.52 -8.09 24.87
N ALA A 238 14.34 -7.89 23.56
CA ALA A 238 15.08 -6.89 22.79
C ALA A 238 14.48 -5.48 23.01
N THR A 239 14.59 -4.95 24.23
CA THR A 239 13.86 -3.75 24.68
C THR A 239 14.16 -2.47 23.89
N HIS A 240 15.32 -2.38 23.23
CA HIS A 240 15.62 -1.27 22.30
C HIS A 240 14.66 -1.19 21.10
N LEU A 241 13.99 -2.31 20.78
CA LEU A 241 12.98 -2.41 19.72
C LEU A 241 11.57 -2.04 20.18
N GLU A 242 11.35 -1.70 21.46
CA GLU A 242 10.05 -1.18 21.95
C GLU A 242 9.68 0.18 21.33
N SER A 243 10.66 0.87 20.73
CA SER A 243 10.49 2.07 19.89
C SER A 243 9.85 1.77 18.53
N LEU A 244 9.82 0.51 18.09
CA LEU A 244 9.35 0.09 16.78
C LEU A 244 7.93 -0.48 16.82
N ILE A 245 7.23 -0.34 15.70
CA ILE A 245 5.95 -0.99 15.42
C ILE A 245 5.95 -1.52 14.00
N GLU A 246 5.26 -2.64 13.82
CA GLU A 246 5.08 -3.28 12.53
C GLU A 246 3.61 -3.34 12.11
N SER A 247 3.38 -3.50 10.81
CA SER A 247 2.07 -3.89 10.27
C SER A 247 2.21 -5.06 9.31
N VAL A 248 1.12 -5.83 9.16
CA VAL A 248 1.08 -7.06 8.36
C VAL A 248 -0.08 -6.97 7.36
N ASN A 249 0.22 -6.65 6.10
CA ASN A 249 -0.80 -6.39 5.07
C ASN A 249 -1.82 -5.30 5.49
N GLU A 250 -1.40 -4.33 6.30
CA GLU A 250 -2.21 -3.14 6.60
C GLU A 250 -2.01 -2.08 5.51
N GLY A 251 -3.08 -1.36 5.16
CA GLY A 251 -3.01 -0.25 4.23
C GLY A 251 -2.32 0.96 4.85
N TRP A 252 -1.45 1.62 4.08
CA TRP A 252 -0.84 2.89 4.50
C TRP A 252 -1.85 4.05 4.36
N ASN A 253 -2.93 3.96 5.15
CA ASN A 253 -4.16 4.74 5.07
C ASN A 253 -4.00 6.21 5.49
N SER A 254 -2.88 6.59 6.11
CA SER A 254 -2.54 7.98 6.46
C SER A 254 -1.33 8.53 5.70
N SER A 255 -0.75 7.75 4.78
CA SER A 255 0.25 8.27 3.84
C SER A 255 -0.40 9.06 2.70
N ILE A 256 0.27 10.11 2.22
CA ILE A 256 0.00 10.73 0.91
C ILE A 256 0.64 9.84 -0.17
N PRO A 257 -0.11 9.22 -1.10
CA PRO A 257 0.47 8.38 -2.16
C PRO A 257 1.49 9.12 -3.03
N PHE A 258 2.44 8.39 -3.62
CA PHE A 258 3.39 8.97 -4.58
C PHE A 258 2.92 8.77 -6.04
N TYR A 259 2.48 7.56 -6.39
CA TYR A 259 1.94 7.27 -7.72
C TYR A 259 0.90 6.13 -7.72
N GLY A 260 -0.34 6.45 -8.06
CA GLY A 260 -1.41 5.47 -8.27
C GLY A 260 -2.01 4.94 -6.96
N PRO A 261 -2.07 3.60 -6.75
CA PRO A 261 -2.78 3.01 -5.61
C PRO A 261 -2.09 3.28 -4.28
N ARG A 262 -2.86 3.36 -3.19
CA ARG A 262 -2.33 3.36 -1.81
C ARG A 262 -1.46 2.10 -1.59
N PRO A 263 -0.23 2.21 -1.03
CA PRO A 263 0.55 1.04 -0.65
C PRO A 263 -0.10 0.17 0.43
N GLN A 264 0.31 -1.09 0.45
CA GLN A 264 -0.13 -2.09 1.41
C GLN A 264 0.90 -3.22 1.48
N PRO A 265 2.06 -2.99 2.14
CA PRO A 265 3.11 -4.00 2.25
C PRO A 265 2.62 -5.24 3.00
N ASP A 266 3.07 -6.42 2.58
CA ASP A 266 2.83 -7.65 3.35
C ASP A 266 3.40 -7.58 4.76
N TYR A 267 4.48 -6.81 4.91
CA TYR A 267 5.05 -6.41 6.17
C TYR A 267 5.66 -5.01 6.06
N SER A 268 5.52 -4.17 7.07
CA SER A 268 6.30 -2.94 7.18
C SER A 268 6.65 -2.59 8.62
N VAL A 269 7.76 -1.87 8.83
CA VAL A 269 8.25 -1.41 10.14
C VAL A 269 8.56 0.07 10.08
N GLY A 270 8.20 0.78 11.15
CA GLY A 270 8.60 2.15 11.43
C GLY A 270 8.60 2.41 12.93
N PHE A 271 8.61 3.68 13.30
CA PHE A 271 8.66 4.13 14.68
C PHE A 271 7.25 4.26 15.28
N ARG A 272 7.10 3.91 16.56
CA ARG A 272 5.91 4.24 17.34
C ARG A 272 5.88 5.73 17.64
N ARG A 273 4.70 6.25 17.99
CA ARG A 273 4.58 7.59 18.61
C ARG A 273 5.48 7.72 19.85
N SER A 274 5.63 6.64 20.63
CA SER A 274 6.49 6.56 21.83
C SER A 274 8.00 6.46 21.55
N ALA A 275 8.45 6.54 20.28
CA ALA A 275 9.87 6.70 19.94
C ALA A 275 10.37 8.15 20.06
N PHE A 276 9.45 9.10 20.26
CA PHE A 276 9.69 10.54 20.30
C PHE A 276 9.28 11.11 21.66
N THR A 277 9.92 12.20 22.10
CA THR A 277 9.52 12.94 23.31
C THR A 277 8.24 13.75 23.07
N ASP A 278 7.57 14.20 24.13
CA ASP A 278 6.39 15.06 24.00
C ASP A 278 6.71 16.35 23.22
N ASP A 279 7.85 17.01 23.51
CA ASP A 279 8.38 18.16 22.75
C ASP A 279 8.54 17.88 21.24
N GLN A 280 9.02 16.68 20.89
CA GLN A 280 9.17 16.25 19.50
C GLN A 280 7.81 15.95 18.85
N LEU A 281 6.85 15.43 19.62
CA LEU A 281 5.50 15.16 19.16
C LEU A 281 4.67 16.45 18.98
N GLU A 282 4.93 17.49 19.79
CA GLU A 282 4.38 18.83 19.60
C GLU A 282 4.91 19.45 18.30
N LYS A 283 6.23 19.43 18.07
CA LYS A 283 6.85 19.90 16.81
C LYS A 283 6.39 19.12 15.58
N LEU A 284 6.05 17.84 15.72
CA LEU A 284 5.47 17.03 14.64
C LEU A 284 3.96 17.27 14.42
N ALA A 285 3.22 17.81 15.40
CA ALA A 285 1.76 17.86 15.38
C ALA A 285 1.15 18.56 14.14
N PRO A 286 1.66 19.70 13.64
CA PRO A 286 1.15 20.35 12.41
C PRO A 286 1.26 19.46 11.16
N PHE A 287 2.20 18.51 11.16
CA PHE A 287 2.56 17.69 10.02
C PHE A 287 1.91 16.32 10.01
N VAL A 288 1.60 15.74 11.18
CA VAL A 288 0.90 14.45 11.31
C VAL A 288 -0.60 14.60 11.59
N GLY A 289 -1.02 15.73 12.17
CA GLY A 289 -2.39 16.02 12.58
C GLY A 289 -2.72 15.41 13.94
N GLU A 290 -3.61 16.08 14.69
CA GLU A 290 -4.01 15.67 16.06
C GLU A 290 -4.63 14.27 16.13
N ILE A 291 -5.36 13.88 15.07
CA ILE A 291 -6.06 12.59 14.97
C ILE A 291 -5.52 11.86 13.73
N THR A 292 -4.50 11.02 13.89
CA THR A 292 -3.73 10.42 12.78
C THR A 292 -4.55 9.57 11.80
N ASP A 293 -5.73 9.07 12.19
CA ASP A 293 -6.69 8.43 11.28
C ASP A 293 -7.44 9.41 10.35
N THR A 294 -7.61 10.66 10.76
CA THR A 294 -8.38 11.68 10.04
C THR A 294 -7.53 12.47 9.03
N PHE A 295 -6.20 12.40 9.12
CA PHE A 295 -5.27 13.20 8.30
C PHE A 295 -4.36 12.33 7.44
N ALA A 296 -3.99 12.84 6.26
CA ALA A 296 -2.96 12.29 5.39
C ALA A 296 -1.69 13.14 5.48
N SER A 297 -0.54 12.49 5.56
CA SER A 297 0.76 13.10 5.85
C SER A 297 1.88 12.52 4.99
N TYR A 298 3.04 13.18 4.99
CA TYR A 298 4.29 12.62 4.48
C TYR A 298 5.02 11.74 5.52
N PHE A 299 4.70 11.88 6.80
CA PHE A 299 5.52 11.39 7.91
C PHE A 299 4.93 10.19 8.66
N ILE A 300 3.68 9.79 8.36
CA ILE A 300 3.03 8.58 8.87
C ILE A 300 2.51 7.70 7.73
N ALA A 301 2.61 6.39 7.89
CA ALA A 301 2.09 5.39 6.95
C ALA A 301 0.66 4.96 7.35
N THR A 302 0.54 4.39 8.54
CA THR A 302 -0.72 4.07 9.21
C THR A 302 -0.99 5.11 10.29
N TRP A 303 -2.04 4.94 11.10
CA TRP A 303 -2.29 5.83 12.24
C TRP A 303 -1.24 5.67 13.37
N GLN A 304 -0.45 4.58 13.36
CA GLN A 304 0.56 4.24 14.37
C GLN A 304 2.02 4.28 13.87
N ILE A 305 2.26 4.00 12.58
CA ILE A 305 3.61 3.88 12.01
C ILE A 305 4.11 5.25 11.52
N TYR A 306 5.02 5.85 12.28
CA TYR A 306 5.75 7.07 11.93
C TYR A 306 7.03 6.69 11.17
N LEU A 307 7.37 7.47 10.14
CA LEU A 307 8.62 7.39 9.37
C LEU A 307 9.07 5.93 9.08
N PRO A 308 8.28 5.15 8.33
CA PRO A 308 8.59 3.76 8.02
C PRO A 308 9.93 3.63 7.29
N PHE A 309 10.70 2.58 7.62
CA PHE A 309 12.04 2.38 7.05
C PHE A 309 12.29 0.97 6.51
N LEU A 310 11.37 0.01 6.74
CA LEU A 310 11.48 -1.34 6.20
C LEU A 310 10.14 -1.79 5.62
N THR A 311 10.16 -2.40 4.44
CA THR A 311 9.03 -3.18 3.90
C THR A 311 9.46 -4.57 3.46
N SER A 312 8.53 -5.52 3.52
CA SER A 312 8.65 -6.80 2.83
C SER A 312 7.41 -7.10 2.00
N GLU A 313 7.62 -7.72 0.85
CA GLU A 313 6.60 -8.20 -0.07
C GLU A 313 6.89 -9.67 -0.38
N VAL A 314 5.89 -10.52 -0.15
CA VAL A 314 5.97 -11.97 -0.35
C VAL A 314 5.16 -12.32 -1.58
N LYS A 315 5.70 -13.10 -2.51
CA LYS A 315 4.98 -13.49 -3.74
C LYS A 315 5.25 -14.95 -4.08
N CYS A 316 4.58 -15.50 -5.09
CA CYS A 316 4.87 -16.84 -5.60
C CYS A 316 5.35 -16.80 -7.07
N GLY A 317 6.63 -17.09 -7.27
CA GLY A 317 7.25 -17.24 -8.60
C GLY A 317 7.95 -15.98 -9.12
N ALA A 318 8.93 -16.18 -10.00
CA ALA A 318 9.89 -15.14 -10.39
C ALA A 318 9.26 -13.88 -11.01
N ALA A 319 8.24 -14.01 -11.88
CA ALA A 319 7.53 -12.87 -12.47
C ALA A 319 6.69 -12.08 -11.44
N ALA A 320 6.32 -12.71 -10.32
CA ALA A 320 5.63 -12.04 -9.22
C ALA A 320 6.61 -11.28 -8.31
N LEU A 321 7.87 -11.71 -8.19
CA LEU A 321 8.91 -10.94 -7.49
C LEU A 321 9.17 -9.57 -8.14
N ASP A 322 9.02 -9.44 -9.46
CA ASP A 322 9.11 -8.14 -10.15
C ASP A 322 7.92 -7.22 -9.80
N THR A 323 6.81 -7.79 -9.31
CA THR A 323 5.64 -7.05 -8.81
C THR A 323 5.84 -6.65 -7.35
N ALA A 324 6.36 -7.54 -6.50
CA ALA A 324 6.87 -7.19 -5.15
C ALA A 324 7.87 -6.04 -5.22
N ASP A 325 8.84 -6.10 -6.13
CA ASP A 325 9.86 -5.07 -6.32
C ASP A 325 9.24 -3.69 -6.65
N ARG A 326 8.14 -3.64 -7.40
CA ARG A 326 7.41 -2.39 -7.72
C ARG A 326 6.60 -1.88 -6.53
N GLN A 327 5.97 -2.77 -5.76
CA GLN A 327 5.26 -2.42 -4.54
C GLN A 327 6.24 -1.86 -3.49
N ASN A 328 7.31 -2.60 -3.20
CA ASN A 328 8.41 -2.20 -2.32
C ASN A 328 9.03 -0.86 -2.75
N ALA A 329 9.30 -0.65 -4.04
CA ALA A 329 9.82 0.63 -4.54
C ALA A 329 8.84 1.79 -4.34
N HIS A 330 7.53 1.59 -4.51
CA HIS A 330 6.54 2.64 -4.25
C HIS A 330 6.45 2.98 -2.75
N SER A 331 6.34 1.97 -1.88
CA SER A 331 6.31 2.16 -0.43
C SER A 331 7.56 2.85 0.09
N MET A 332 8.75 2.42 -0.35
CA MET A 332 10.02 3.04 0.04
C MET A 332 10.20 4.43 -0.55
N THR A 333 9.65 4.73 -1.73
CA THR A 333 9.64 6.12 -2.24
C THR A 333 8.83 7.05 -1.34
N ILE A 334 7.70 6.61 -0.79
CA ILE A 334 6.93 7.40 0.18
C ILE A 334 7.74 7.60 1.47
N ALA A 335 8.33 6.52 2.00
CA ALA A 335 9.18 6.55 3.19
C ALA A 335 10.37 7.53 3.07
N VAL A 336 11.22 7.32 2.05
CA VAL A 336 12.42 8.15 1.81
C VAL A 336 12.04 9.60 1.51
N ARG A 337 10.92 9.86 0.81
CA ARG A 337 10.39 11.23 0.66
C ARG A 337 10.01 11.83 2.00
N GLY A 338 9.29 11.12 2.87
CA GLY A 338 8.93 11.59 4.22
C GLY A 338 10.15 12.06 5.02
N THR A 339 11.22 11.25 5.06
CA THR A 339 12.47 11.65 5.73
C THR A 339 13.16 12.83 5.05
N VAL A 340 13.11 12.95 3.72
CA VAL A 340 13.69 14.11 3.01
C VAL A 340 12.93 15.41 3.28
N GLU A 341 11.60 15.38 3.27
CA GLU A 341 10.79 16.57 3.59
C GLU A 341 11.02 17.03 5.05
N LEU A 342 11.20 16.07 5.98
CA LEU A 342 11.48 16.36 7.39
C LEU A 342 12.81 17.12 7.55
N PHE A 343 13.87 16.68 6.86
CA PHE A 343 15.17 17.35 6.90
C PHE A 343 15.14 18.70 6.15
N ARG A 344 14.29 18.85 5.13
CA ARG A 344 14.13 20.10 4.37
C ARG A 344 13.51 21.22 5.22
N LEU A 345 12.64 20.91 6.20
CA LEU A 345 12.08 21.90 7.15
C LEU A 345 13.18 22.71 7.86
N VAL A 346 14.30 22.06 8.19
CA VAL A 346 15.45 22.65 8.89
C VAL A 346 16.66 22.87 7.98
N LYS A 347 16.49 22.74 6.65
CA LYS A 347 17.53 22.93 5.61
C LYS A 347 18.73 21.98 5.73
N ARG A 348 18.52 20.80 6.32
CA ARG A 348 19.51 19.74 6.53
C ARG A 348 19.43 18.61 5.48
N GLU A 349 18.61 18.75 4.44
CA GLU A 349 18.34 17.68 3.45
C GLU A 349 19.60 17.20 2.72
N LYS A 350 20.65 18.02 2.63
CA LYS A 350 21.95 17.63 2.07
C LYS A 350 22.65 16.49 2.84
N GLU A 351 22.35 16.28 4.13
CA GLU A 351 22.84 15.13 4.92
C GLU A 351 22.29 13.78 4.45
N LEU A 352 21.27 13.80 3.59
CA LEU A 352 20.59 12.62 3.08
C LEU A 352 21.04 12.26 1.65
N HIS A 353 21.75 13.16 0.96
CA HIS A 353 22.13 12.98 -0.45
C HIS A 353 22.97 11.71 -0.61
N ARG A 354 22.41 10.72 -1.35
CA ARG A 354 23.00 9.39 -1.62
C ARG A 354 23.17 8.46 -0.41
N GLU A 355 22.60 8.80 0.75
CA GLU A 355 22.53 7.93 1.93
C GLU A 355 21.30 7.02 1.91
N ILE A 356 21.44 5.79 2.40
CA ILE A 356 20.32 4.83 2.50
C ILE A 356 19.45 5.18 3.72
N LEU A 357 18.17 5.48 3.44
CA LEU A 357 17.17 5.90 4.42
C LEU A 357 16.08 4.84 4.67
N GLY A 358 16.12 3.72 3.98
CA GLY A 358 15.17 2.62 4.15
C GLY A 358 15.54 1.39 3.33
N PHE A 359 14.90 0.27 3.64
CA PHE A 359 15.19 -1.03 3.06
C PHE A 359 13.92 -1.73 2.58
N SER A 360 14.06 -2.59 1.58
CA SER A 360 12.96 -3.46 1.17
C SER A 360 13.44 -4.86 0.82
N ILE A 361 12.66 -5.85 1.24
CA ILE A 361 12.91 -7.27 0.96
C ILE A 361 11.77 -7.80 0.08
N SER A 362 12.09 -8.39 -1.07
CA SER A 362 11.14 -9.11 -1.91
C SER A 362 11.50 -10.59 -1.87
N HIS A 363 10.57 -11.47 -1.51
CA HIS A 363 10.86 -12.91 -1.47
C HIS A 363 9.71 -13.82 -1.93
N ASP A 364 10.07 -15.04 -2.33
CA ASP A 364 9.13 -16.14 -2.56
C ASP A 364 9.49 -17.34 -1.69
N HIS A 365 9.11 -18.56 -2.10
CA HIS A 365 9.44 -19.80 -1.38
C HIS A 365 10.91 -20.24 -1.54
N ARG A 366 11.72 -19.49 -2.31
CA ARG A 366 13.08 -19.89 -2.71
C ARG A 366 14.08 -18.74 -2.82
N THR A 367 13.64 -17.57 -3.25
CA THR A 367 14.47 -16.44 -3.67
C THR A 367 14.29 -15.26 -2.73
N VAL A 368 15.37 -14.56 -2.39
CA VAL A 368 15.31 -13.26 -1.70
C VAL A 368 16.02 -12.20 -2.54
N ARG A 369 15.43 -11.01 -2.65
CA ARG A 369 16.04 -9.78 -3.19
C ARG A 369 16.05 -8.72 -2.09
N ILE A 370 17.20 -8.13 -1.80
CA ILE A 370 17.39 -7.11 -0.76
C ILE A 370 17.81 -5.79 -1.42
N TYR A 371 17.11 -4.70 -1.09
CA TYR A 371 17.39 -3.36 -1.61
C TYR A 371 17.49 -2.33 -0.47
N GLY A 372 18.43 -1.39 -0.60
CA GLY A 372 18.42 -0.13 0.15
C GLY A 372 17.92 1.01 -0.74
N HIS A 373 17.17 1.97 -0.19
CA HIS A 373 16.56 3.07 -0.92
C HIS A 373 17.10 4.41 -0.43
N TYR A 374 17.36 5.32 -1.37
CA TYR A 374 18.10 6.56 -1.12
C TYR A 374 17.62 7.69 -2.04
N PRO A 375 17.74 8.95 -1.59
CA PRO A 375 17.46 10.11 -2.43
C PRO A 375 18.74 10.59 -3.13
N VAL A 376 18.59 11.13 -4.33
CA VAL A 376 19.54 12.06 -4.95
C VAL A 376 18.88 13.43 -4.92
N ILE A 377 19.53 14.38 -4.27
CA ILE A 377 19.02 15.73 -3.99
C ILE A 377 19.92 16.73 -4.69
N ASP A 378 19.38 17.46 -5.65
CA ASP A 378 20.13 18.35 -6.54
C ASP A 378 19.32 19.61 -6.84
N GLU A 379 19.93 20.79 -6.69
CA GLU A 379 19.30 22.13 -6.85
C GLU A 379 17.84 22.23 -6.33
N GLY A 380 17.58 21.66 -5.14
CA GLY A 380 16.27 21.66 -4.48
C GLY A 380 15.33 20.52 -4.89
N LYS A 381 15.57 19.89 -6.05
CA LYS A 381 14.82 18.72 -6.55
C LYS A 381 15.29 17.42 -5.88
N THR A 382 14.34 16.61 -5.43
CA THR A 382 14.61 15.23 -4.97
C THR A 382 14.21 14.22 -6.04
N THR A 383 15.04 13.19 -6.22
CA THR A 383 14.73 11.97 -6.97
C THR A 383 15.10 10.75 -6.15
N PHE A 384 14.42 9.62 -6.35
CA PHE A 384 14.50 8.44 -5.49
C PHE A 384 15.02 7.24 -6.27
N PHE A 385 15.95 6.49 -5.69
CA PHE A 385 16.64 5.37 -6.33
C PHE A 385 16.79 4.18 -5.37
N ARG A 386 17.06 2.98 -5.92
CA ARG A 386 17.32 1.77 -5.13
C ARG A 386 18.66 1.12 -5.46
N HIS A 387 19.34 0.66 -4.42
CA HIS A 387 20.57 -0.11 -4.50
C HIS A 387 20.24 -1.59 -4.24
N PRO A 388 20.31 -2.50 -5.24
CA PRO A 388 20.38 -3.93 -4.94
C PRO A 388 21.60 -4.21 -4.08
N ILE A 389 21.33 -4.66 -2.86
CA ILE A 389 22.32 -5.03 -1.83
C ILE A 389 22.74 -6.48 -2.03
N HIS A 390 21.77 -7.39 -2.14
CA HIS A 390 22.00 -8.82 -2.39
C HIS A 390 20.79 -9.45 -3.10
N THR A 391 21.00 -10.56 -3.80
CA THR A 391 19.94 -11.39 -4.39
C THR A 391 20.44 -12.83 -4.51
N PHE A 392 19.71 -13.76 -3.89
CA PHE A 392 20.15 -15.14 -3.71
C PHE A 392 18.98 -16.12 -3.69
N ASP A 393 19.28 -17.38 -4.01
CA ASP A 393 18.40 -18.53 -3.76
C ASP A 393 18.78 -19.09 -2.38
N PHE A 394 17.89 -18.93 -1.40
CA PHE A 394 18.17 -19.30 -0.01
C PHE A 394 18.11 -20.83 0.21
N THR A 395 17.66 -21.59 -0.80
CA THR A 395 17.58 -23.06 -0.79
C THR A 395 18.77 -23.72 -1.49
N ALA A 396 19.47 -22.98 -2.37
CA ALA A 396 20.67 -23.45 -3.04
C ALA A 396 21.83 -23.71 -2.07
N LEU A 397 22.80 -24.51 -2.53
CA LEU A 397 24.01 -24.88 -1.77
C LEU A 397 23.66 -25.42 -0.36
N ASP A 398 22.72 -26.38 -0.33
CA ASP A 398 22.21 -27.04 0.88
C ASP A 398 21.67 -26.06 1.96
N GLY A 399 21.19 -24.89 1.51
CA GLY A 399 20.65 -23.86 2.39
C GLY A 399 21.68 -22.93 3.01
N LYS A 400 22.90 -22.83 2.44
CA LYS A 400 23.98 -21.97 2.95
C LYS A 400 23.55 -20.54 3.30
N GLU A 401 22.63 -19.96 2.53
CA GLU A 401 22.16 -18.57 2.70
C GLU A 401 20.78 -18.43 3.38
N LYS A 402 20.19 -19.53 3.91
CA LYS A 402 18.86 -19.50 4.55
C LYS A 402 18.71 -18.50 5.68
N TRP A 403 19.80 -18.17 6.37
CA TRP A 403 19.82 -17.18 7.45
C TRP A 403 20.23 -15.77 7.02
N THR A 404 20.73 -15.56 5.79
CA THR A 404 21.30 -14.27 5.36
C THR A 404 20.30 -13.11 5.51
N ALA A 405 19.05 -13.29 5.09
CA ALA A 405 18.00 -12.27 5.23
C ALA A 405 17.61 -12.00 6.69
N TYR A 406 17.55 -13.04 7.52
CA TYR A 406 17.21 -12.94 8.94
C TYR A 406 18.26 -12.11 9.70
N LYS A 407 19.54 -12.45 9.50
CA LYS A 407 20.68 -11.73 10.09
C LYS A 407 20.70 -10.28 9.62
N PHE A 408 20.58 -10.05 8.31
CA PHE A 408 20.51 -8.71 7.72
C PHE A 408 19.37 -7.86 8.30
N THR A 409 18.17 -8.43 8.45
CA THR A 409 17.02 -7.71 9.04
C THR A 409 17.27 -7.36 10.50
N LYS A 410 17.82 -8.28 11.31
CA LYS A 410 18.24 -7.96 12.68
C LYS A 410 19.31 -6.88 12.72
N ASN A 411 20.29 -6.92 11.82
CA ASN A 411 21.33 -5.90 11.75
C ASN A 411 20.76 -4.51 11.39
N ILE A 412 19.68 -4.42 10.60
CA ILE A 412 18.96 -3.15 10.43
C ILE A 412 18.41 -2.67 11.77
N TYR A 413 17.75 -3.54 12.55
CA TYR A 413 17.17 -3.20 13.84
C TYR A 413 18.23 -2.86 14.92
N ASP A 414 19.36 -3.56 14.94
CA ASP A 414 20.35 -3.47 16.01
C ASP A 414 21.47 -2.44 15.73
N ILE A 415 21.81 -2.21 14.46
CA ILE A 415 22.95 -1.35 14.06
C ILE A 415 22.47 -0.05 13.41
N TRP A 416 21.60 -0.13 12.40
CA TRP A 416 21.23 1.03 11.59
C TRP A 416 20.09 1.86 12.20
N MET A 417 19.04 1.20 12.68
CA MET A 417 17.84 1.85 13.20
C MET A 417 18.14 2.84 14.34
N PRO A 418 19.00 2.53 15.34
CA PRO A 418 19.30 3.49 16.41
C PRO A 418 20.01 4.75 15.88
N ILE A 419 20.85 4.61 14.85
CA ILE A 419 21.54 5.73 14.20
C ILE A 419 20.53 6.57 13.40
N HIS A 420 19.59 5.92 12.70
CA HIS A 420 18.55 6.60 11.93
C HIS A 420 17.56 7.35 12.84
N LEU A 421 17.07 6.71 13.90
CA LEU A 421 16.20 7.33 14.90
C LEU A 421 16.87 8.55 15.54
N LYS A 422 18.14 8.43 15.97
CA LYS A 422 18.89 9.58 16.51
C LYS A 422 19.02 10.73 15.51
N ARG A 423 19.18 10.43 14.21
CA ARG A 423 19.24 11.46 13.15
C ARG A 423 17.89 12.13 12.93
N ILE A 424 16.78 11.37 13.00
CA ILE A 424 15.41 11.87 12.94
C ILE A 424 15.11 12.77 14.15
N CYS A 425 15.33 12.29 15.38
CA CYS A 425 15.12 13.06 16.60
C CYS A 425 15.87 14.40 16.56
N SER A 426 17.17 14.39 16.23
CA SER A 426 17.96 15.62 16.09
C SER A 426 17.39 16.62 15.08
N VAL A 427 16.74 16.16 14.01
CA VAL A 427 16.10 17.05 13.04
C VAL A 427 14.76 17.57 13.54
N ILE A 428 13.99 16.78 14.29
CA ILE A 428 12.76 17.24 14.96
C ILE A 428 13.11 18.25 16.06
N ASP A 429 14.19 18.04 16.80
CA ASP A 429 14.68 18.94 17.84
C ASP A 429 15.03 20.33 17.24
N ASP A 430 15.58 20.36 16.03
CA ASP A 430 15.89 21.58 15.27
C ASP A 430 14.67 22.30 14.65
N ILE A 431 13.45 21.71 14.66
CA ILE A 431 12.25 22.35 14.08
C ILE A 431 11.90 23.62 14.89
N PRO A 432 11.81 24.81 14.25
CA PRO A 432 11.41 26.04 14.93
C PRO A 432 9.94 26.02 15.36
N SER A 433 9.67 26.41 16.61
CA SER A 433 8.31 26.55 17.16
C SER A 433 7.50 27.70 16.54
N ASP A 434 8.16 28.61 15.82
CA ASP A 434 7.61 29.82 15.20
C ASP A 434 7.47 29.70 13.67
N LEU A 435 7.38 28.48 13.14
CA LEU A 435 7.01 28.24 11.74
C LEU A 435 5.63 28.84 11.44
N ASN A 436 5.62 30.05 10.89
CA ASN A 436 4.43 30.79 10.46
C ASN A 436 3.78 30.12 9.24
N PHE A 437 3.09 29.01 9.50
CA PHE A 437 2.15 28.43 8.59
C PHE A 437 1.00 29.41 8.39
N GLU A 438 0.89 29.95 7.17
CA GLU A 438 -0.30 30.66 6.75
C GLU A 438 -1.42 29.64 6.58
N VAL A 439 -2.06 29.29 7.69
CA VAL A 439 -3.25 28.45 7.71
C VAL A 439 -4.36 29.23 7.02
N SER A 440 -4.45 29.03 5.70
CA SER A 440 -5.61 29.40 4.90
C SER A 440 -6.80 28.57 5.38
N GLN A 441 -7.40 29.04 6.47
CA GLN A 441 -8.67 28.52 6.96
C GLN A 441 -9.70 28.78 5.86
N GLN A 442 -9.98 27.74 5.08
CA GLN A 442 -11.21 27.66 4.30
C GLN A 442 -12.36 27.47 5.29
N SER A 443 -12.66 28.54 6.02
CA SER A 443 -13.88 28.67 6.80
C SER A 443 -15.05 28.46 5.86
N GLU A 444 -15.85 27.42 6.10
CA GLU A 444 -17.13 27.30 5.41
C GLU A 444 -17.96 28.57 5.70
N PRO A 445 -18.67 29.14 4.72
CA PRO A 445 -19.45 30.35 4.93
C PRO A 445 -20.46 30.12 6.05
N GLY A 446 -20.29 30.81 7.17
CA GLY A 446 -21.11 30.59 8.37
C GLY A 446 -22.58 30.87 8.10
N GLU A 447 -23.44 29.88 8.36
CA GLU A 447 -24.90 30.06 8.34
C GLU A 447 -25.35 30.91 9.55
N SER A 448 -25.14 32.22 9.48
CA SER A 448 -25.57 33.17 10.50
C SER A 448 -26.36 34.34 9.89
N GLY A 449 -27.70 34.21 9.91
CA GLY A 449 -28.60 35.34 9.78
C GLY A 449 -29.66 35.22 8.68
N LEU A 450 -30.86 34.78 9.05
CA LEU A 450 -32.07 35.63 9.05
C LEU A 450 -33.31 34.84 9.52
N SER A 451 -33.60 34.89 10.82
CA SER A 451 -34.96 34.71 11.34
C SER A 451 -35.09 35.29 12.76
N GLN A 452 -35.76 36.43 12.87
CA GLN A 452 -36.38 36.88 14.13
C GLN A 452 -37.89 36.93 13.92
N GLY A 453 -38.65 36.34 14.83
CA GLY A 453 -40.09 36.11 14.63
C GLY A 453 -40.86 35.66 15.89
N LEU A 454 -40.56 36.28 17.04
CA LEU A 454 -41.39 36.40 18.26
C LEU A 454 -42.52 35.36 18.51
N GLY A 455 -42.39 34.53 19.55
CA GLY A 455 -43.52 33.73 20.05
C GLY A 455 -43.21 32.70 21.15
N SER A 456 -43.25 33.12 22.41
CA SER A 456 -43.23 32.25 23.62
C SER A 456 -44.35 32.71 24.57
N PRO A 457 -44.71 32.03 25.69
CA PRO A 457 -44.08 30.84 26.29
C PRO A 457 -45.06 29.74 26.77
N ASN A 458 -44.51 28.62 27.27
CA ASN A 458 -44.85 27.94 28.54
C ASN A 458 -43.94 26.69 28.62
N SER A 459 -42.95 26.57 29.53
CA SER A 459 -42.97 26.50 31.01
C SER A 459 -42.79 25.05 31.49
N LEU A 460 -42.19 24.89 32.67
CA LEU A 460 -41.67 23.67 33.33
C LEU A 460 -42.64 22.46 33.29
N GLU A 461 -42.19 21.19 33.37
CA GLU A 461 -41.51 20.60 34.55
C GLU A 461 -40.58 19.40 34.27
N GLN A 462 -39.80 19.04 35.31
CA GLN A 462 -39.01 17.82 35.42
C GLN A 462 -39.86 16.70 36.07
N THR A 463 -39.58 15.43 35.77
CA THR A 463 -39.46 14.36 36.80
C THR A 463 -38.90 13.06 36.21
N SER A 464 -38.39 12.19 37.08
CA SER A 464 -37.75 10.91 36.76
C SER A 464 -38.45 9.74 37.44
N TYR A 465 -38.58 8.60 36.76
CA TYR A 465 -38.88 7.31 37.40
C TYR A 465 -38.24 6.14 36.63
N ASP A 466 -37.66 5.19 37.37
CA ASP A 466 -37.23 3.88 36.88
C ASP A 466 -38.42 2.97 36.56
N THR A 467 -38.17 1.82 35.91
CA THR A 467 -38.80 0.52 36.23
C THR A 467 -37.92 -0.64 35.71
N MET A 468 -37.91 -1.76 36.44
CA MET A 468 -37.05 -2.93 36.20
C MET A 468 -37.60 -3.99 35.23
N SER A 469 -36.68 -4.84 34.78
CA SER A 469 -36.88 -6.18 34.20
C SER A 469 -37.75 -7.14 35.04
N PHE A 470 -38.56 -7.97 34.37
CA PHE A 470 -38.83 -9.40 34.68
C PHE A 470 -39.34 -10.11 33.40
N LYS A 471 -39.56 -11.45 33.32
CA LYS A 471 -38.66 -12.63 33.41
C LYS A 471 -39.47 -13.91 33.08
N GLU A 472 -38.88 -14.87 32.32
CA GLU A 472 -39.38 -16.28 32.12
C GLU A 472 -40.81 -16.46 31.51
N ALA A 473 -41.34 -17.66 31.22
CA ALA A 473 -40.86 -18.90 30.55
C ALA A 473 -42.06 -19.90 30.43
N ASP A 474 -41.83 -21.11 29.87
CA ASP A 474 -42.64 -22.35 30.03
C ASP A 474 -44.09 -22.43 29.41
N ASP A 475 -44.65 -23.58 28.97
CA ASP A 475 -44.13 -24.96 28.68
C ASP A 475 -45.16 -25.79 27.82
N GLN A 476 -44.73 -26.97 27.31
CA GLN A 476 -45.45 -28.17 26.78
C GLN A 476 -46.21 -28.13 25.42
N SER A 477 -46.35 -29.20 24.59
CA SER A 477 -45.80 -30.59 24.44
C SER A 477 -46.82 -31.75 24.42
N SER A 478 -47.00 -32.43 23.27
CA SER A 478 -47.37 -33.87 23.06
C SER A 478 -47.64 -34.17 21.55
N ARG A 479 -46.98 -35.15 20.89
CA ARG A 479 -47.31 -36.60 20.69
C ARG A 479 -48.55 -36.86 19.78
N ILE A 480 -48.63 -37.86 18.87
CA ILE A 480 -48.12 -39.26 18.91
C ILE A 480 -48.09 -39.95 17.49
N THR A 481 -47.06 -40.80 17.21
CA THR A 481 -46.90 -41.99 16.28
C THR A 481 -47.40 -41.97 14.80
N SER A 482 -47.10 -42.94 13.89
CA SER A 482 -46.41 -44.27 13.96
C SER A 482 -45.69 -44.71 12.66
N ASP A 483 -44.56 -45.43 12.82
CA ASP A 483 -43.99 -46.60 12.08
C ASP A 483 -44.47 -46.96 10.64
N THR A 484 -43.60 -47.40 9.69
CA THR A 484 -43.00 -48.76 9.62
C THR A 484 -41.93 -48.89 8.49
N LEU A 485 -41.02 -49.87 8.60
CA LEU A 485 -39.98 -50.33 7.64
C LEU A 485 -40.56 -51.26 6.51
N PRO A 486 -39.82 -51.96 5.59
CA PRO A 486 -38.35 -52.21 5.50
C PRO A 486 -37.70 -52.17 4.09
N SER A 487 -36.39 -52.51 4.04
CA SER A 487 -35.65 -53.12 2.89
C SER A 487 -35.38 -52.26 1.63
N LEU A 488 -34.29 -52.31 0.86
CA LEU A 488 -32.89 -52.87 0.83
C LEU A 488 -32.14 -52.00 -0.26
N GLU A 489 -30.82 -51.94 -0.52
CA GLU A 489 -29.60 -52.65 -0.08
C GLU A 489 -28.30 -51.81 -0.40
N LEU A 490 -27.15 -52.31 0.10
CA LEU A 490 -25.73 -52.28 -0.39
C LEU A 490 -25.33 -51.51 -1.69
N GLU A 491 -24.11 -50.93 -1.85
CA GLU A 491 -22.90 -50.80 -0.99
C GLU A 491 -21.99 -49.59 -1.41
N GLU A 492 -20.76 -49.54 -0.88
CA GLU A 492 -19.76 -48.46 -0.95
C GLU A 492 -18.84 -48.49 -2.21
N GLY A 493 -17.85 -47.57 -2.29
CA GLY A 493 -16.55 -47.91 -2.91
C GLY A 493 -15.90 -46.88 -3.86
N VAL A 494 -15.05 -46.01 -3.31
CA VAL A 494 -13.98 -45.27 -4.03
C VAL A 494 -12.65 -45.82 -3.49
N PRO A 495 -11.67 -46.30 -4.30
CA PRO A 495 -10.55 -45.40 -4.68
C PRO A 495 -9.67 -45.72 -5.94
N GLU A 496 -8.98 -44.66 -6.38
CA GLU A 496 -7.60 -44.57 -6.92
C GLU A 496 -7.10 -45.23 -8.24
N ASN A 497 -6.03 -44.60 -8.76
CA ASN A 497 -5.27 -44.93 -9.97
C ASN A 497 -4.05 -45.84 -9.67
N PRO A 498 -3.39 -46.42 -10.69
CA PRO A 498 -1.96 -46.08 -10.81
C PRO A 498 -1.37 -45.94 -12.25
N LYS A 499 -0.71 -44.79 -12.46
CA LYS A 499 0.53 -44.55 -13.23
C LYS A 499 1.20 -45.74 -13.99
N LYS A 500 1.50 -45.56 -15.30
CA LYS A 500 2.89 -45.33 -15.82
C LYS A 500 3.05 -45.32 -17.36
N ARG A 501 3.90 -44.39 -17.84
CA ARG A 501 4.90 -44.47 -18.95
C ARG A 501 4.54 -45.15 -20.29
N GLY A 502 4.77 -44.44 -21.39
CA GLY A 502 5.04 -45.00 -22.72
C GLY A 502 5.65 -43.95 -23.66
N ARG A 503 6.86 -44.19 -24.19
CA ARG A 503 7.55 -43.29 -25.14
C ARG A 503 6.92 -43.39 -26.53
N GLN A 504 6.79 -42.26 -27.22
CA GLN A 504 7.64 -41.96 -28.39
C GLN A 504 7.88 -40.46 -28.48
#